data_AF-A0A4R7RLB9-F1
#
_entry.id   AF-A0A4R7RLB9-F1
#
_cell.length_a   1.000
_cell.length_b   1.000
_cell.length_c   1.000
_cell.angle_alpha   90.00
_cell.angle_beta   90.00
_cell.angle_gamma   90.00
#
_symmetry.space_group_name_H-M   'P 1'
#
loop_
_entity.id
_entity.type
_entity.pdbx_description
1 polymer ?
#
loop_
_entity_poly.entity_id
_entity_poly.type
_entity_poly.pdbx_seq_one_letter_code
_entity_poly.pdbx_strand_id
1 'polypeptide(L)'
;MMDGSTSTHTGGDLEEEIPRPDVSNLITEDDVPLANRFSEKQMRLLTESIHASWHPGFPFVAMANVGVYVALNRPAIVPDVLVTTHVEPLQDLMNKEHRAYFSWMFDGKVPDVVIEIVSNTKGVNWMQSCAITSTWE
;
A
#
# COMPACT_ATOMS: atom_id res chain seq x y z
N MET A 1 -34.33 1.35 69.27
CA MET A 1 -34.61 0.65 68.01
C MET A 1 -33.89 1.44 66.93
N MET A 2 -32.88 0.83 66.30
CA MET A 2 -32.02 1.48 65.30
C MET A 2 -32.76 1.53 63.97
N ASP A 3 -32.98 2.72 63.41
CA ASP A 3 -33.42 2.90 62.03
C ASP A 3 -32.19 3.02 61.12
N GLY A 4 -32.01 2.00 60.27
CA GLY A 4 -30.95 1.98 59.27
C GLY A 4 -31.23 3.03 58.21
N SER A 5 -30.43 4.10 58.20
CA SER A 5 -30.35 5.01 57.06
C SER A 5 -29.53 4.34 55.96
N THR A 6 -30.22 3.86 54.92
CA THR A 6 -29.62 3.35 53.70
C THR A 6 -28.93 4.51 52.97
N SER A 7 -27.60 4.55 53.03
CA SER A 7 -26.79 5.39 52.13
C SER A 7 -26.84 4.79 50.74
N THR A 8 -27.58 5.44 49.84
CA THR A 8 -27.54 5.14 48.41
C THR A 8 -26.23 5.71 47.85
N HIS A 9 -25.19 4.87 47.77
CA HIS A 9 -24.05 5.13 46.91
C HIS A 9 -24.54 5.07 45.46
N THR A 10 -24.87 6.23 44.88
CA THR A 10 -24.99 6.39 43.44
C THR A 10 -23.59 6.25 42.84
N GLY A 11 -23.22 5.01 42.53
CA GLY A 11 -22.12 4.71 41.64
C GLY A 11 -22.49 5.17 40.23
N GLY A 12 -22.23 6.44 39.96
CA GLY A 12 -22.20 6.95 38.59
C GLY A 12 -20.81 6.66 38.05
N ASP A 13 -20.67 5.53 37.36
CA ASP A 13 -19.54 5.30 36.46
C ASP A 13 -19.67 6.32 35.34
N LEU A 14 -19.07 7.49 35.54
CA LEU A 14 -18.83 8.47 34.49
C LEU A 14 -17.72 7.85 33.63
N GLU A 15 -18.11 7.04 32.65
CA GLU A 15 -17.27 6.83 31.47
C GLU A 15 -17.08 8.20 30.82
N GLU A 16 -16.04 8.92 31.25
CA GLU A 16 -15.63 10.18 30.66
C GLU A 16 -15.20 9.88 29.22
N GLU A 17 -16.14 9.99 28.28
CA GLU A 17 -15.91 9.78 26.87
C GLU A 17 -14.91 10.85 26.39
N ILE A 18 -13.66 10.44 26.19
CA ILE A 18 -12.60 11.34 25.73
C ILE A 18 -13.05 11.96 24.39
N PRO A 19 -13.22 13.29 24.32
CA PRO A 19 -13.74 13.94 23.12
C PRO A 19 -12.76 13.71 21.96
N ARG A 20 -13.29 13.26 20.81
CA ARG A 20 -12.48 13.02 19.62
C ARG A 20 -11.91 14.35 19.12
N PRO A 21 -10.61 14.42 18.78
CA PRO A 21 -10.04 15.61 18.17
C PRO A 21 -10.76 15.97 16.87
N ASP A 22 -11.03 17.26 16.66
CA ASP A 22 -11.55 17.76 15.39
C ASP A 22 -10.46 17.66 14.32
N VAL A 23 -10.73 16.87 13.29
CA VAL A 23 -9.82 16.61 12.17
C VAL A 23 -10.24 17.33 10.89
N SER A 24 -11.25 18.20 10.95
CA SER A 24 -11.81 18.91 9.78
C SER A 24 -10.77 19.76 9.03
N ASN A 25 -9.75 20.25 9.73
CA ASN A 25 -8.64 21.02 9.17
C ASN A 25 -7.46 20.16 8.69
N LEU A 26 -7.50 18.84 8.86
CA LEU A 26 -6.44 17.95 8.41
C LEU A 26 -6.57 17.67 6.92
N ILE A 27 -5.49 17.89 6.18
CA ILE A 27 -5.38 17.48 4.78
C ILE A 27 -5.02 15.99 4.78
N THR A 28 -5.99 15.13 4.52
CA THR A 28 -5.77 13.68 4.34
C THR A 28 -5.58 13.29 2.88
N GLU A 29 -5.89 14.21 1.98
CA GLU A 29 -5.87 14.06 0.52
C GLU A 29 -5.52 15.44 -0.06
N ASP A 30 -4.27 15.65 -0.43
CA ASP A 30 -3.86 16.67 -1.39
C ASP A 30 -3.56 15.99 -2.73
N ASP A 31 -3.56 16.72 -3.84
CA ASP A 31 -3.17 16.17 -5.16
C ASP A 31 -1.66 15.83 -5.24
N VAL A 32 -1.01 15.69 -4.07
CA VAL A 32 0.31 15.12 -3.84
C VAL A 32 0.10 13.67 -3.42
N PRO A 33 0.92 12.69 -3.86
CA PRO A 33 0.69 11.29 -3.51
C PRO A 33 0.82 11.05 -2.00
N LEU A 34 -0.29 11.15 -1.28
CA LEU A 34 -0.39 10.77 0.12
C LEU A 34 -1.22 9.50 0.21
N ALA A 35 -0.57 8.41 0.62
CA ALA A 35 -1.29 7.19 0.97
C ALA A 35 -2.20 7.46 2.17
N ASN A 36 -3.50 7.19 2.03
CA ASN A 36 -4.45 7.27 3.12
C ASN A 36 -4.74 5.85 3.66
N ARG A 37 -5.45 5.75 4.80
CA ARG A 37 -5.77 4.44 5.42
C ARG A 37 -6.59 3.51 4.51
N PHE A 38 -7.24 4.05 3.48
CA PHE A 38 -7.94 3.25 2.50
C PHE A 38 -6.96 2.69 1.47
N SER A 39 -6.17 3.53 0.80
CA SER A 39 -5.24 3.09 -0.24
C SER A 39 -4.16 2.14 0.29
N GLU A 40 -3.63 2.37 1.49
CA GLU A 40 -2.62 1.48 2.09
C GLU A 40 -3.12 0.05 2.32
N LYS A 41 -4.40 -0.10 2.68
CA LYS A 41 -5.05 -1.41 2.82
C LYS A 41 -5.30 -2.06 1.48
N GLN A 42 -5.72 -1.30 0.47
CA GLN A 42 -6.00 -1.84 -0.86
C GLN A 42 -4.72 -2.39 -1.51
N MET A 43 -3.58 -1.71 -1.35
CA MET A 43 -2.28 -2.19 -1.86
C MET A 43 -1.94 -3.58 -1.31
N ARG A 44 -2.00 -3.75 0.03
CA ARG A 44 -1.71 -5.04 0.68
C ARG A 44 -2.73 -6.10 0.29
N LEU A 45 -4.02 -5.80 0.39
CA LEU A 45 -5.10 -6.74 0.09
C LEU A 45 -5.01 -7.26 -1.35
N LEU A 46 -4.70 -6.40 -2.32
CA LEU A 46 -4.58 -6.79 -3.72
C LEU A 46 -3.44 -7.79 -3.94
N THR A 47 -2.24 -7.47 -3.44
CA THR A 47 -1.08 -8.38 -3.60
C THR A 47 -1.28 -9.71 -2.87
N GLU A 48 -1.82 -9.68 -1.65
CA GLU A 48 -2.15 -10.89 -0.89
C GLU A 48 -3.20 -11.74 -1.61
N SER A 49 -4.23 -11.12 -2.20
CA SER A 49 -5.27 -11.83 -2.95
C SER A 49 -4.72 -12.51 -4.20
N ILE A 50 -3.81 -11.84 -4.93
CA ILE A 50 -3.13 -12.40 -6.09
C ILE A 50 -2.32 -13.64 -5.67
N HIS A 51 -1.49 -13.52 -4.64
CA HIS A 51 -0.70 -14.66 -4.13
C HIS A 51 -1.57 -15.80 -3.60
N ALA A 52 -2.70 -15.50 -2.95
CA ALA A 52 -3.57 -16.50 -2.35
C ALA A 52 -4.44 -17.26 -3.37
N SER A 53 -4.84 -16.60 -4.46
CA SER A 53 -5.88 -17.13 -5.36
C SER A 53 -5.42 -17.41 -6.77
N TRP A 54 -4.37 -16.73 -7.26
CA TRP A 54 -3.93 -16.88 -8.64
C TRP A 54 -2.87 -17.97 -8.78
N HIS A 55 -3.22 -19.03 -9.53
CA HIS A 55 -2.36 -20.18 -9.79
C HIS A 55 -2.15 -20.35 -11.30
N PRO A 56 -1.37 -19.47 -11.95
CA PRO A 56 -1.28 -19.47 -13.40
C PRO A 56 -0.48 -20.63 -14.02
N GLY A 57 0.19 -21.46 -13.19
CA GLY A 57 1.06 -22.54 -13.67
C GLY A 57 2.48 -22.10 -14.05
N PHE A 58 2.83 -20.83 -13.81
CA PHE A 58 4.17 -20.27 -13.95
C PHE A 58 4.52 -19.41 -12.72
N PRO A 59 5.80 -19.21 -12.40
CA PRO A 59 6.21 -18.37 -11.28
C PRO A 59 5.92 -16.90 -11.58
N PHE A 60 5.62 -16.13 -10.55
CA PHE A 60 5.38 -14.70 -10.64
C PHE A 60 5.74 -14.02 -9.33
N VAL A 61 5.89 -12.70 -9.39
CA VAL A 61 5.96 -11.83 -8.22
C VAL A 61 4.88 -10.76 -8.31
N ALA A 62 4.23 -10.49 -7.19
CA ALA A 62 3.35 -9.34 -6.99
C ALA A 62 3.85 -8.59 -5.76
N MET A 63 4.04 -7.27 -5.89
CA MET A 63 4.63 -6.44 -4.84
C MET A 63 3.83 -5.14 -4.69
N ALA A 64 3.73 -4.65 -3.46
CA ALA A 64 3.04 -3.42 -3.12
C ALA A 64 4.03 -2.38 -2.60
N ASN A 65 3.96 -1.15 -3.12
CA ASN A 65 4.80 -0.03 -2.68
C ASN A 65 6.32 -0.37 -2.66
N VAL A 66 6.80 -1.03 -3.73
CA VAL A 66 8.20 -1.43 -3.89
C VAL A 66 8.82 -0.63 -5.03
N GLY A 67 9.99 -0.02 -4.77
CA GLY A 67 10.72 0.73 -5.78
C GLY A 67 11.19 -0.13 -6.94
N VAL A 68 10.97 0.36 -8.15
CA VAL A 68 11.35 -0.24 -9.43
C VAL A 68 12.53 0.54 -10.01
N TYR A 69 13.63 -0.17 -10.26
CA TYR A 69 14.84 0.34 -10.89
C TYR A 69 15.06 -0.38 -12.22
N VAL A 70 14.91 0.35 -13.32
CA VAL A 70 15.12 -0.19 -14.68
C VAL A 70 16.50 0.14 -15.26
N ALA A 71 17.23 1.06 -14.62
CA ALA A 71 18.57 1.47 -15.01
C ALA A 71 19.37 2.00 -13.82
N LEU A 72 20.70 1.91 -13.92
CA LEU A 72 21.62 2.51 -12.95
C LEU A 72 21.48 4.05 -12.98
N ASN A 73 21.67 4.67 -11.80
CA ASN A 73 21.63 6.14 -11.62
C ASN A 73 20.33 6.82 -12.04
N ARG A 74 19.23 6.08 -12.16
CA ARG A 74 17.88 6.62 -12.32
C ARG A 74 17.13 6.53 -10.99
N PRO A 75 16.27 7.52 -10.67
CA PRO A 75 15.41 7.42 -9.51
C PRO A 75 14.47 6.21 -9.65
N ALA A 76 14.08 5.63 -8.52
CA ALA A 76 13.07 4.58 -8.51
C ALA A 76 11.72 5.14 -8.94
N ILE A 77 10.95 4.32 -9.65
CA ILE A 77 9.50 4.50 -9.78
C ILE A 77 8.86 3.63 -8.70
N VAL A 78 7.92 4.17 -7.93
CA VAL A 78 7.29 3.44 -6.82
C VAL A 78 5.80 3.30 -7.12
N PRO A 79 5.39 2.24 -7.82
CA PRO A 79 3.98 1.98 -8.04
C PRO A 79 3.29 1.49 -6.77
N ASP A 80 1.99 1.74 -6.65
CA ASP A 80 1.20 1.16 -5.56
C ASP A 80 1.23 -0.37 -5.61
N VAL A 81 1.04 -0.97 -6.79
CA VAL A 81 1.21 -2.41 -7.02
C VAL A 81 1.89 -2.70 -8.35
N LEU A 82 2.75 -3.71 -8.37
CA LEU A 82 3.33 -4.28 -9.60
C LEU A 82 3.15 -5.80 -9.65
N VAL A 83 3.09 -6.34 -10.86
CA VAL A 83 3.08 -7.79 -11.13
C VAL A 83 4.06 -8.11 -12.26
N THR A 84 4.88 -9.13 -12.07
CA THR A 84 5.75 -9.70 -13.12
C THR A 84 5.58 -11.21 -13.16
N THR A 85 5.30 -11.74 -14.33
CA THR A 85 5.10 -13.16 -14.63
C THR A 85 6.37 -13.79 -15.19
N HIS A 86 6.47 -15.11 -15.12
CA HIS A 86 7.61 -15.87 -15.65
C HIS A 86 8.95 -15.43 -15.04
N VAL A 87 8.94 -15.05 -13.77
CA VAL A 87 10.14 -14.70 -13.00
C VAL A 87 10.10 -15.39 -11.65
N GLU A 88 11.26 -15.83 -11.18
CA GLU A 88 11.36 -16.49 -9.89
C GLU A 88 11.38 -15.46 -8.74
N PRO A 89 10.62 -15.68 -7.66
CA PRO A 89 10.72 -14.87 -6.46
C PRO A 89 12.13 -14.94 -5.86
N LEU A 90 12.76 -13.79 -5.66
CA LEU A 90 14.06 -13.71 -4.99
C LEU A 90 13.93 -14.19 -3.55
N GLN A 91 14.82 -15.11 -3.16
CA GLN A 91 14.93 -15.61 -1.79
C GLN A 91 15.80 -14.67 -0.96
N ASP A 92 15.73 -14.75 0.37
CA ASP A 92 16.47 -13.86 1.29
C ASP A 92 16.20 -12.36 1.04
N LEU A 93 15.03 -11.92 1.49
CA LEU A 93 14.58 -10.52 1.37
C LEU A 93 15.41 -9.54 2.21
N MET A 94 16.31 -10.02 3.08
CA MET A 94 17.18 -9.15 3.89
C MET A 94 18.42 -8.70 3.11
N ASN A 95 18.80 -9.42 2.05
CA ASN A 95 19.84 -8.95 1.14
C ASN A 95 19.40 -7.63 0.48
N LYS A 96 20.27 -6.62 0.53
CA LYS A 96 20.01 -5.29 -0.04
C LYS A 96 19.62 -5.36 -1.52
N GLU A 97 20.19 -6.28 -2.28
CA GLU A 97 19.92 -6.48 -3.71
C GLU A 97 18.53 -7.11 -3.97
N HIS A 98 17.83 -7.59 -2.95
CA HIS A 98 16.50 -8.20 -3.06
C HIS A 98 15.38 -7.34 -2.44
N ARG A 99 15.70 -6.18 -1.86
CA ARG A 99 14.73 -5.30 -1.18
C ARG A 99 13.94 -4.37 -2.10
N ALA A 100 14.25 -4.39 -3.40
CA ALA A 100 13.58 -3.59 -4.41
C ALA A 100 13.46 -4.40 -5.71
N TYR A 101 12.62 -3.95 -6.63
CA TYR A 101 12.56 -4.52 -7.96
C TYR A 101 13.68 -3.94 -8.80
N PHE A 102 14.81 -4.64 -8.87
CA PHE A 102 15.89 -4.33 -9.79
C PHE A 102 15.71 -5.18 -11.04
N SER A 103 15.48 -4.57 -12.21
CA SER A 103 15.20 -5.34 -13.44
C SER A 103 16.31 -6.34 -13.77
N TRP A 104 17.57 -6.01 -13.48
CA TRP A 104 18.71 -6.91 -13.69
C TRP A 104 18.77 -8.12 -12.76
N MET A 105 17.98 -8.14 -11.68
CA MET A 105 17.78 -9.34 -10.85
C MET A 105 16.70 -10.27 -11.45
N PHE A 106 15.98 -9.80 -12.47
CA PHE A 106 14.93 -10.51 -13.19
C PHE A 106 15.23 -10.55 -14.70
N ASP A 107 16.49 -10.78 -15.09
CA ASP A 107 16.94 -10.88 -16.48
C ASP A 107 16.63 -9.66 -17.37
N GLY A 108 16.60 -8.47 -16.75
CA GLY A 108 16.28 -7.21 -17.41
C GLY A 108 14.79 -6.98 -17.63
N LYS A 109 13.93 -7.90 -17.16
CA LYS A 109 12.48 -7.78 -17.30
C LYS A 109 11.96 -6.61 -16.47
N VAL A 110 11.01 -5.88 -17.04
CA VAL A 110 10.23 -4.84 -16.36
C VAL A 110 8.90 -5.44 -15.90
N PRO A 111 8.19 -4.81 -14.93
CA PRO A 111 6.87 -5.28 -14.55
C PRO A 111 5.92 -5.40 -15.75
N ASP A 112 5.20 -6.51 -15.82
CA ASP A 112 4.19 -6.73 -16.88
C ASP A 112 2.96 -5.84 -16.65
N VAL A 113 2.64 -5.58 -15.38
CA VAL A 113 1.53 -4.71 -14.96
C VAL A 113 1.97 -3.81 -13.81
N VAL A 114 1.58 -2.56 -13.87
CA VAL A 114 1.64 -1.57 -12.79
C VAL A 114 0.21 -1.07 -12.54
N ILE A 115 -0.16 -0.94 -11.27
CA ILE A 115 -1.48 -0.48 -10.83
C ILE A 115 -1.27 0.66 -9.83
N GLU A 116 -1.99 1.75 -10.03
CA GLU A 116 -2.06 2.88 -9.11
C GLU A 116 -3.45 2.95 -8.49
N ILE A 117 -3.54 3.12 -7.19
CA ILE A 117 -4.78 3.14 -6.41
C ILE A 117 -5.15 4.59 -6.12
N VAL A 118 -6.17 5.08 -6.83
CA VAL A 118 -6.65 6.45 -6.65
C VAL A 118 -7.37 6.59 -5.31
N SER A 119 -6.90 7.49 -4.46
CA SER A 119 -7.48 7.78 -3.15
C SER A 119 -8.68 8.74 -3.20
N ASN A 120 -8.93 9.42 -4.32
CA ASN A 120 -10.03 10.37 -4.51
C ASN A 120 -10.71 10.19 -5.89
N THR A 121 -11.90 10.78 -6.05
CA THR A 121 -12.70 10.81 -7.29
C THR A 121 -12.24 11.84 -8.32
N LYS A 122 -11.31 12.73 -7.96
CA LYS A 122 -10.67 13.66 -8.90
C LYS A 122 -9.56 12.94 -9.65
N GLY A 123 -9.88 12.45 -10.84
CA GLY A 123 -8.87 11.93 -11.77
C GLY A 123 -7.99 13.07 -12.27
N VAL A 124 -6.78 13.20 -11.73
CA VAL A 124 -5.75 14.10 -12.24
C VAL A 124 -4.71 13.32 -13.04
N ASN A 125 -4.26 13.94 -14.12
CA ASN A 125 -3.39 13.46 -15.19
C ASN A 125 -2.29 12.46 -14.76
N TRP A 126 -2.46 11.18 -15.12
CA TRP A 126 -1.57 10.04 -14.84
C TRP A 126 -0.18 10.10 -15.53
N MET A 127 0.13 11.13 -16.33
CA MET A 127 1.39 11.24 -17.09
C MET A 127 2.63 11.61 -16.26
N GLN A 128 2.72 11.19 -15.00
CA GLN A 128 3.97 11.32 -14.22
C GLN A 128 4.58 10.01 -13.72
N SER A 129 3.89 8.86 -13.78
CA SER A 129 4.46 7.59 -13.27
C SER A 129 4.97 6.62 -14.35
N CYS A 130 4.54 6.71 -15.61
CA CYS A 130 5.08 5.86 -16.67
C CYS A 130 5.22 6.59 -18.00
N ALA A 131 6.46 6.95 -18.34
CA ALA A 131 6.89 7.10 -19.73
C ALA A 131 7.93 6.01 -20.02
N ILE A 132 7.47 4.79 -20.27
CA ILE A 132 8.21 3.82 -21.08
C ILE A 132 7.32 3.54 -22.29
N THR A 133 7.54 4.31 -23.36
CA THR A 133 7.01 3.98 -24.68
C THR A 133 7.82 2.79 -25.21
N SER A 134 7.22 1.61 -25.26
CA SER A 134 7.75 0.54 -26.11
C SER A 134 7.31 0.83 -27.54
N THR A 135 8.24 1.31 -28.36
CA THR A 135 8.11 1.19 -29.82
C THR A 135 8.46 -0.25 -30.15
N TRP A 136 7.45 -1.06 -30.46
CA TRP A 136 7.65 -2.26 -31.25
C TRP A 136 7.50 -1.87 -32.72
N GLU A 137 8.45 -2.30 -33.56
CA GLU A 137 8.38 -2.19 -35.02
C GLU A 137 7.21 -3.00 -35.60
#